data_AF-A0A966LDB2-F1
#
_entry.id   AF-A0A966LDB2-F1
#
_cell.length_a   1.000
_cell.length_b   1.000
_cell.length_c   1.000
_cell.angle_alpha   90.00
_cell.angle_beta   90.00
_cell.angle_gamma   90.00
#
_symmetry.space_group_name_H-M   'P 1'
#
loop_
_entity.id
_entity.type
_entity.pdbx_description
1 polymer ?
#
loop_
_entity_poly.entity_id
_entity_poly.type
_entity_poly.pdbx_seq_one_letter_code
_entity_poly.pdbx_strand_id
1 'polypeptide(L)'
;MLILAYVAGGGLILALALALALALAIWRLVLRVTRGVPAAPDNEPAKLKTLGHVAHWAFYAVLAAMAFPGSTAWFFDVRQATQAHNILKEVLLVLIALHILAVIFHRIVLKNNVMRRMLQPAN
;
A
#
# COMPACT_ATOMS: atom_id res chain seq x y z
N MET A 1 -33.97 18.73 2.55
CA MET A 1 -32.74 19.52 2.24
C MET A 1 -31.50 19.04 2.99
N LEU A 2 -31.60 18.60 4.24
CA LEU A 2 -30.46 18.05 5.01
C LEU A 2 -29.80 16.80 4.40
N ILE A 3 -30.59 15.85 3.87
CA ILE A 3 -30.08 14.60 3.28
C ILE A 3 -29.23 14.87 2.03
N LEU A 4 -29.69 15.78 1.15
CA LEU A 4 -28.97 16.13 -0.07
C LEU A 4 -27.65 16.85 0.24
N ALA A 5 -27.64 17.72 1.25
CA ALA A 5 -26.42 18.37 1.74
C ALA A 5 -25.44 17.37 2.38
N TYR A 6 -25.94 16.37 3.08
CA TYR A 6 -25.12 15.32 3.68
C TYR A 6 -24.50 14.39 2.62
N VAL A 7 -25.28 14.01 1.61
CA VAL A 7 -24.80 13.19 0.47
C VAL A 7 -23.80 13.97 -0.39
N ALA A 8 -24.08 15.24 -0.67
CA ALA A 8 -23.16 16.12 -1.41
C ALA A 8 -21.86 16.37 -0.63
N GLY A 9 -21.96 16.58 0.70
CA GLY A 9 -20.80 16.72 1.59
C GLY A 9 -19.96 15.45 1.66
N GLY A 10 -20.59 14.28 1.79
CA GLY A 10 -19.91 12.99 1.77
C GLY A 10 -19.18 12.72 0.45
N GLY A 11 -19.80 13.02 -0.69
CA GLY A 11 -19.17 12.92 -2.01
C GLY A 11 -17.95 13.82 -2.15
N LEU A 12 -18.01 15.06 -1.64
CA LEU A 12 -16.88 16.00 -1.66
C LEU A 12 -15.72 15.50 -0.78
N ILE A 13 -16.02 15.00 0.42
CA ILE A 13 -15.00 14.44 1.32
C ILE A 13 -14.28 13.26 0.66
N LEU A 14 -15.04 12.37 0.00
CA LEU A 14 -14.47 11.20 -0.67
C LEU A 14 -13.65 11.55 -1.91
N ALA A 15 -14.09 12.55 -2.69
CA ALA A 15 -13.31 13.05 -3.82
C ALA A 15 -11.97 13.66 -3.37
N LEU A 16 -11.99 14.46 -2.29
CA LEU A 16 -10.78 15.02 -1.70
C LEU A 16 -9.86 13.94 -1.12
N ALA A 17 -10.43 12.93 -0.43
CA ALA A 17 -9.68 11.81 0.10
C ALA A 17 -9.01 10.98 -1.00
N LEU A 18 -9.71 10.74 -2.11
CA LEU A 18 -9.16 10.07 -3.29
C LEU A 18 -8.02 10.86 -3.92
N ALA A 19 -8.23 12.15 -4.16
CA ALA A 19 -7.20 13.03 -4.73
C ALA A 19 -5.95 13.05 -3.87
N LEU A 20 -6.11 13.16 -2.55
CA LEU A 20 -5.01 13.11 -1.60
C LEU A 20 -4.30 11.74 -1.61
N ALA A 21 -5.05 10.64 -1.59
CA ALA A 21 -4.49 9.30 -1.61
C ALA A 21 -3.66 9.04 -2.88
N LEU A 22 -4.16 9.43 -4.05
CA LEU A 22 -3.43 9.33 -5.32
C LEU A 22 -2.19 10.22 -5.33
N ALA A 23 -2.31 11.47 -4.87
CA ALA A 23 -1.17 12.39 -4.76
C ALA A 23 -0.07 11.81 -3.86
N LEU A 24 -0.43 11.27 -2.69
CA LEU A 24 0.50 10.63 -1.77
C LEU A 24 1.10 9.34 -2.36
N ALA A 25 0.32 8.54 -3.08
CA ALA A 25 0.80 7.33 -3.73
C ALA A 25 1.81 7.65 -4.84
N ILE A 26 1.51 8.63 -5.70
CA ILE A 26 2.41 9.12 -6.74
C ILE A 26 3.67 9.71 -6.11
N TRP A 27 3.52 10.60 -5.13
CA TRP A 27 4.64 11.18 -4.41
C TRP A 27 5.56 10.11 -3.83
N ARG A 28 4.99 9.09 -3.19
CA ARG A 28 5.75 7.98 -2.62
C ARG A 28 6.46 7.15 -3.70
N LEU A 29 5.83 6.95 -4.86
CA LEU A 29 6.46 6.27 -5.98
C LEU A 29 7.63 7.09 -6.55
N VAL A 30 7.45 8.40 -6.74
CA VAL A 30 8.49 9.33 -7.17
C VAL A 30 9.66 9.34 -6.19
N LEU A 31 9.38 9.42 -4.88
CA LEU A 31 10.43 9.34 -3.86
C LEU A 31 11.20 8.01 -3.91
N ARG A 32 10.52 6.89 -4.18
CA ARG A 32 11.18 5.58 -4.29
C ARG A 32 12.08 5.50 -5.52
N VAL A 33 11.65 6.06 -6.65
CA VAL A 33 12.43 6.09 -7.90
C VAL A 33 13.62 7.04 -7.77
N THR A 34 13.44 8.20 -7.14
CA THR A 34 14.47 9.26 -7.07
C THR A 34 15.48 9.06 -5.93
N ARG A 35 15.05 8.57 -4.76
CA ARG A 35 15.94 8.40 -3.59
C ARG A 35 16.51 6.98 -3.46
N GLY A 36 16.05 6.05 -4.30
CA GLY A 36 16.46 4.65 -4.24
C GLY A 36 16.02 3.95 -2.95
N VAL A 37 16.53 2.72 -2.75
CA VAL A 37 16.22 1.89 -1.58
C VAL A 37 17.48 1.76 -0.73
N PRO A 38 17.42 2.01 0.60
CA PRO A 38 18.57 1.81 1.49
C PRO A 38 19.20 0.42 1.31
N ALA A 39 20.52 0.37 1.12
CA ALA A 39 21.28 -0.84 0.77
C ALA A 39 20.95 -2.01 1.69
N ALA A 40 20.40 -3.12 1.17
CA ALA A 40 19.97 -4.32 1.92
C ALA A 40 21.06 -4.86 2.87
N PRO A 41 20.74 -5.42 4.06
CA PRO A 41 21.76 -5.88 5.00
C PRO A 41 22.71 -6.91 4.35
N ASP A 42 23.99 -6.85 4.67
CA ASP A 42 25.00 -7.74 4.07
C ASP A 42 24.77 -9.21 4.45
N ASN A 43 24.10 -9.44 5.58
CA ASN A 43 23.83 -10.77 6.13
C ASN A 43 22.54 -11.43 5.60
N GLU A 44 21.99 -10.91 4.49
CA GLU A 44 20.75 -11.41 3.90
C GLU A 44 21.02 -12.15 2.57
N PRO A 45 20.68 -13.44 2.43
CA PRO A 45 20.88 -14.18 1.18
C PRO A 45 20.09 -13.53 0.04
N ALA A 46 20.67 -13.52 -1.17
CA ALA A 46 20.14 -12.81 -2.33
C ALA A 46 18.65 -13.14 -2.64
N LYS A 47 18.20 -14.37 -2.33
CA LYS A 47 16.80 -14.80 -2.50
C LYS A 47 15.81 -14.10 -1.56
N LEU A 48 16.22 -13.76 -0.34
CA LEU A 48 15.35 -13.04 0.61
C LEU A 48 15.25 -11.56 0.24
N LYS A 49 16.34 -10.96 -0.27
CA LYS A 49 16.35 -9.59 -0.81
C LYS A 49 15.36 -9.42 -1.97
N THR A 50 15.34 -10.37 -2.91
CA THR A 50 14.40 -10.32 -4.05
C THR A 50 12.95 -10.51 -3.61
N LEU A 51 12.68 -11.45 -2.70
CA LEU A 51 11.34 -11.66 -2.13
C LEU A 51 10.82 -10.39 -1.42
N GLY A 52 11.66 -9.70 -0.65
CA GLY A 52 11.29 -8.44 -0.01
C GLY A 52 10.94 -7.34 -1.04
N HIS A 53 11.66 -7.30 -2.16
CA HIS A 53 11.40 -6.35 -3.24
C HIS A 53 10.08 -6.66 -3.98
N VAL A 54 9.84 -7.94 -4.27
CA VAL A 54 8.60 -8.43 -4.90
C VAL A 54 7.40 -8.15 -4.00
N ALA A 55 7.50 -8.42 -2.70
CA ALA A 55 6.43 -8.13 -1.74
C ALA A 55 6.06 -6.64 -1.73
N HIS A 56 7.05 -5.74 -1.70
CA HIS A 56 6.79 -4.30 -1.74
C HIS A 56 6.13 -3.87 -3.05
N TRP A 57 6.58 -4.40 -4.19
CA TRP A 57 5.93 -4.13 -5.48
C TRP A 57 4.49 -4.64 -5.53
N ALA A 58 4.23 -5.82 -4.98
CA ALA A 58 2.88 -6.36 -4.87
C ALA A 58 1.98 -5.44 -4.02
N PHE A 59 2.47 -4.92 -2.89
CA PHE A 59 1.73 -3.91 -2.11
C PHE A 59 1.40 -2.66 -2.91
N TYR A 60 2.37 -2.10 -3.64
CA TYR A 60 2.12 -0.91 -4.46
C TYR A 60 1.09 -1.19 -5.56
N ALA A 61 1.19 -2.33 -6.23
CA ALA A 61 0.26 -2.72 -7.28
C ALA A 61 -1.16 -2.89 -6.73
N VAL A 62 -1.33 -3.61 -5.61
CA VAL A 62 -2.64 -3.84 -4.99
C VAL A 62 -3.25 -2.54 -4.48
N LEU A 63 -2.47 -1.70 -3.79
CA LEU A 63 -2.96 -0.41 -3.28
C LEU A 63 -3.37 0.54 -4.42
N ALA A 64 -2.58 0.62 -5.49
CA ALA A 64 -2.93 1.42 -6.67
C ALA A 64 -4.17 0.86 -7.37
N ALA A 65 -4.25 -0.46 -7.56
CA ALA A 65 -5.39 -1.12 -8.18
C ALA A 65 -6.67 -0.97 -7.34
N MET A 66 -6.59 -0.95 -6.01
CA MET A 66 -7.76 -0.85 -5.12
C MET A 66 -8.44 0.53 -5.14
N ALA A 67 -7.69 1.59 -5.45
CA ALA A 67 -8.21 2.96 -5.54
C ALA A 67 -9.25 3.13 -6.67
N PHE A 68 -9.07 2.42 -7.79
CA PHE A 68 -9.90 2.59 -8.97
C PHE A 68 -11.32 1.98 -8.80
N PRO A 69 -11.49 0.70 -8.40
CA PRO A 69 -12.80 0.10 -8.16
C PRO A 69 -13.54 0.72 -6.98
N GLY A 70 -12.84 1.17 -5.93
CA GLY A 70 -13.49 1.84 -4.80
C GLY A 70 -14.14 3.16 -5.22
N SER A 71 -13.45 3.91 -6.08
CA SER A 71 -13.95 5.17 -6.63
C SER A 71 -15.13 4.92 -7.59
N THR A 72 -15.00 3.96 -8.51
CA THR A 72 -16.06 3.68 -9.48
C THR A 72 -17.30 3.07 -8.84
N ALA A 73 -17.15 2.23 -7.81
CA ALA A 73 -18.26 1.71 -7.02
C ALA A 73 -19.05 2.82 -6.34
N TRP A 74 -18.37 3.83 -5.77
CA TRP A 74 -19.03 4.90 -5.04
C TRP A 74 -19.70 5.94 -5.95
N PHE A 75 -19.01 6.38 -7.01
CA PHE A 75 -19.51 7.45 -7.90
C PHE A 75 -20.49 6.96 -8.96
N PHE A 76 -20.35 5.72 -9.43
CA PHE A 76 -21.13 5.18 -10.54
C PHE A 76 -22.01 3.99 -10.14
N ASP A 77 -22.06 3.64 -8.84
CA ASP A 77 -22.84 2.54 -8.28
C ASP A 77 -22.63 1.19 -9.00
N VAL A 78 -21.40 0.96 -9.49
CA VAL A 78 -21.07 -0.22 -10.29
C VAL A 78 -20.83 -1.41 -9.35
N ARG A 79 -21.77 -2.35 -9.34
CA ARG A 79 -21.71 -3.54 -8.46
C ARG A 79 -20.46 -4.40 -8.68
N GLN A 80 -19.98 -4.50 -9.92
CA GLN A 80 -18.75 -5.21 -10.26
C GLN A 80 -17.51 -4.54 -9.64
N ALA A 81 -17.52 -3.21 -9.51
CA ALA A 81 -16.42 -2.47 -8.91
C ALA A 81 -16.36 -2.69 -7.40
N THR A 82 -17.51 -2.77 -6.72
CA THR A 82 -17.60 -3.16 -5.31
C THR A 82 -17.02 -4.54 -5.07
N GLN A 83 -17.37 -5.51 -5.93
CA GLN A 83 -16.84 -6.87 -5.84
C GLN A 83 -15.32 -6.91 -6.07
N ALA A 84 -14.82 -6.21 -7.08
CA ALA A 84 -13.38 -6.10 -7.34
C ALA A 84 -12.62 -5.47 -6.16
N HIS A 85 -13.17 -4.39 -5.56
CA HIS A 85 -12.59 -3.76 -4.38
C HIS A 85 -12.55 -4.72 -3.18
N ASN A 86 -13.61 -5.50 -2.95
CA ASN A 86 -13.67 -6.48 -1.87
C ASN A 86 -12.63 -7.60 -2.05
N ILE A 87 -12.46 -8.11 -3.27
CA ILE A 87 -11.42 -9.13 -3.55
C ILE A 87 -10.02 -8.54 -3.32
N LEU A 88 -9.75 -7.33 -3.82
CA LEU A 88 -8.47 -6.64 -3.63
C LEU A 88 -8.16 -6.41 -2.14
N LYS A 89 -9.17 -6.08 -1.33
CA LYS A 89 -9.04 -5.97 0.13
C LYS A 89 -8.59 -7.29 0.75
N GLU A 90 -9.22 -8.41 0.40
CA GLU A 90 -8.85 -9.72 0.95
C GLU A 90 -7.41 -10.09 0.57
N VAL A 91 -7.01 -9.83 -0.68
CA VAL A 91 -5.62 -10.02 -1.13
C VAL A 91 -4.66 -9.14 -0.33
N LEU A 92 -5.01 -7.87 -0.11
CA LEU A 92 -4.19 -6.94 0.68
C LEU A 92 -4.00 -7.44 2.11
N LEU A 93 -5.05 -7.93 2.77
CA LEU A 93 -4.99 -8.47 4.13
C LEU A 93 -4.05 -9.67 4.22
N VAL A 94 -4.11 -10.60 3.26
CA VAL A 94 -3.19 -11.74 3.18
C VAL A 94 -1.75 -11.25 2.99
N LEU A 95 -1.55 -10.26 2.13
CA LEU A 95 -0.23 -9.69 1.86
C LEU A 95 0.36 -9.04 3.12
N ILE A 96 -0.45 -8.28 3.87
CA ILE A 96 -0.09 -7.67 5.16
C ILE A 96 0.33 -8.76 6.16
N ALA A 97 -0.45 -9.83 6.28
CA ALA A 97 -0.13 -10.93 7.19
C ALA A 97 1.23 -11.56 6.83
N LEU A 98 1.47 -11.84 5.54
CA LEU A 98 2.73 -12.38 5.06
C LEU A 98 3.91 -11.43 5.32
N HIS A 99 3.69 -10.12 5.17
CA HIS A 99 4.70 -9.11 5.47
C HIS A 99 5.08 -9.09 6.95
N ILE A 100 4.09 -9.14 7.86
CA ILE A 100 4.33 -9.19 9.31
C ILE A 100 5.14 -10.45 9.66
N LEU A 101 4.75 -11.60 9.11
CA LEU A 101 5.50 -12.85 9.31
C LEU A 101 6.94 -12.73 8.79
N ALA A 102 7.15 -12.11 7.63
CA ALA A 102 8.48 -11.86 7.10
C ALA A 102 9.32 -10.98 8.02
N VAL A 103 8.75 -9.92 8.59
CA VAL A 103 9.45 -9.04 9.57
C VAL A 103 9.82 -9.83 10.84
N ILE A 104 8.94 -10.69 11.34
CA ILE A 104 9.21 -11.55 12.49
C ILE A 104 10.35 -12.53 12.17
N PHE A 105 10.32 -13.18 11.00
CA PHE A 105 11.38 -14.08 10.54
C PHE A 105 12.73 -13.37 10.48
N HIS A 106 12.77 -12.15 9.95
CA HIS A 106 13.97 -11.32 9.91
C HIS A 106 14.51 -11.01 11.31
N ARG A 107 13.62 -10.67 12.25
CA ARG A 107 14.02 -10.35 13.62
C ARG A 107 14.51 -11.57 14.40
N ILE A 108 13.87 -12.73 14.24
CA ILE A 108 14.15 -13.92 15.04
C ILE A 108 15.29 -14.76 14.42
N VAL A 109 15.25 -15.00 13.11
CA VAL A 109 16.18 -15.91 12.42
C VAL A 109 17.42 -15.15 11.94
N LEU A 110 17.24 -14.06 11.21
CA LEU A 110 18.37 -13.30 10.66
C LEU A 110 18.96 -12.31 11.67
N LYS A 111 18.27 -12.08 12.80
CA LYS A 111 18.65 -11.12 13.86
C LYS A 111 19.07 -9.76 13.28
N ASN A 112 18.45 -9.35 12.18
CA ASN A 112 18.79 -8.12 11.48
C ASN A 112 17.82 -6.99 11.82
N ASN A 113 18.35 -5.76 11.85
CA ASN A 113 17.57 -4.57 12.20
C ASN A 113 16.86 -3.97 10.97
N VAL A 114 16.14 -4.79 10.19
CA VAL A 114 15.41 -4.29 9.00
C VAL A 114 14.40 -3.20 9.35
N MET A 115 13.76 -3.27 10.53
CA MET A 115 12.85 -2.22 11.01
C MET A 115 13.53 -0.86 11.20
N ARG A 116 14.82 -0.79 11.58
CA ARG A 116 15.53 0.50 11.74
C ARG A 116 15.57 1.29 10.44
N ARG A 117 15.51 0.61 9.29
CA ARG A 117 15.49 1.24 7.95
C ARG A 117 14.16 1.88 7.59
N MET A 118 13.10 1.50 8.30
CA MET A 118 11.79 2.14 8.17
C MET A 118 11.63 3.35 9.09
N LEU A 119 12.48 3.45 10.13
CA LEU A 119 12.43 4.50 11.16
C LEU A 119 13.49 5.59 10.96
N GLN A 120 14.67 5.24 10.43
CA GLN A 120 15.76 6.17 10.18
C GLN A 120 16.26 6.03 8.74
N PRO A 121 16.35 7.13 7.96
CA PRO A 121 17.12 7.13 6.72
C PRO A 121 18.56 6.74 7.05
N ALA A 122 19.19 5.87 6.25
CA ALA A 122 20.62 5.67 6.39
C ALA A 122 21.31 7.00 6.07
N ASN A 123 22.10 7.49 7.02
CA ASN A 123 22.85 8.74 6.94
C ASN A 123 23.80 8.75 5.75
#